data_AF-A0A7Z2VE76-F1
#
_entry.id   AF-A0A7Z2VE76-F1
#
_cell.length_a   1.000
_cell.length_b   1.000
_cell.length_c   1.000
_cell.angle_alpha   90.00
_cell.angle_beta   90.00
_cell.angle_gamma   90.00
#
_symmetry.space_group_name_H-M   'P 1'
#
loop_
_entity.id
_entity.type
_entity.pdbx_description
1 polymer ?
#
loop_
_entity_poly.entity_id
_entity_poly.type
_entity_poly.pdbx_seq_one_letter_code
_entity_poly.pdbx_strand_id
1 'polypeptide(L)'
;MERLLIARDAFHYSAAGYALLTSSETGPEIARHRIHITESGFTITQGDTSPESAGNGYRVTFNAAVHAGLARSTMDAAYARMLSESVAATGDYAAAKQEFKELRDQDWFAFAMHLRNAFSHNNAWNFGNKSKLPVRWRSFTIDAAMAGLPLNDFLPWYHGLQLCAQMILYVEGTVDYRQQRVP
;
A
#
# COMPACT_ATOMS: atom_id res chain seq x y z
N MET A 1 13.44 -0.95 -9.40
CA MET A 1 12.55 -2.10 -9.65
C MET A 1 12.26 -2.87 -8.37
N GLU A 2 13.26 -3.50 -7.76
CA GLU A 2 13.12 -4.34 -6.56
C GLU A 2 12.31 -3.67 -5.44
N ARG A 3 12.65 -2.43 -5.08
CA ARG A 3 11.91 -1.61 -4.10
C ARG A 3 10.39 -1.54 -4.37
N LEU A 4 10.01 -1.36 -5.63
CA LEU A 4 8.61 -1.26 -6.04
C LEU A 4 7.92 -2.62 -5.87
N LEU A 5 8.52 -3.69 -6.40
CA LEU A 5 7.94 -5.04 -6.30
C LEU A 5 7.80 -5.50 -4.85
N ILE A 6 8.80 -5.24 -4.00
CA ILE A 6 8.73 -5.53 -2.56
C ILE A 6 7.55 -4.79 -1.92
N ALA A 7 7.37 -3.51 -2.22
CA ALA A 7 6.29 -2.72 -1.62
C ALA A 7 4.90 -3.18 -2.10
N ARG A 8 4.78 -3.58 -3.38
CA ARG A 8 3.58 -4.21 -3.93
C ARG A 8 3.27 -5.54 -3.25
N ASP A 9 4.27 -6.41 -3.13
CA ASP A 9 4.09 -7.75 -2.56
C ASP A 9 3.77 -7.66 -1.06
N ALA A 10 4.35 -6.71 -0.33
CA ALA A 10 3.97 -6.42 1.05
C ALA A 10 2.49 -6.02 1.17
N PHE A 11 1.97 -5.22 0.22
CA PHE A 11 0.55 -4.90 0.16
C PHE A 11 -0.30 -6.14 -0.18
N HIS A 12 0.14 -6.98 -1.12
CA HIS A 12 -0.56 -8.24 -1.44
C HIS A 12 -0.65 -9.19 -0.24
N TYR A 13 0.44 -9.36 0.51
CA TYR A 13 0.43 -10.19 1.73
C TYR A 13 -0.51 -9.61 2.79
N SER A 14 -0.53 -8.29 2.94
CA SER A 14 -1.46 -7.61 3.84
C SER A 14 -2.91 -7.81 3.40
N ALA A 15 -3.18 -7.71 2.09
CA ALA A 15 -4.51 -7.92 1.50
C ALA A 15 -5.00 -9.35 1.66
N ALA A 16 -4.13 -10.33 1.44
CA ALA A 16 -4.44 -11.73 1.69
C ALA A 16 -4.75 -11.97 3.17
N GLY A 17 -3.92 -11.46 4.08
CA GLY A 17 -4.17 -11.54 5.52
C GLY A 17 -5.50 -10.90 5.92
N TYR A 18 -5.79 -9.69 5.43
CA TYR A 18 -7.06 -9.00 5.65
C TYR A 18 -8.25 -9.83 5.17
N ALA A 19 -8.21 -10.34 3.93
CA ALA A 19 -9.30 -11.12 3.35
C ALA A 19 -9.54 -12.42 4.12
N LEU A 20 -8.47 -13.13 4.49
CA LEU A 20 -8.55 -14.36 5.27
C LEU A 20 -9.14 -14.12 6.66
N LEU A 21 -8.73 -13.03 7.33
CA LEU A 21 -9.16 -12.70 8.68
C LEU A 21 -10.59 -12.18 8.75
N THR A 22 -11.06 -11.47 7.72
CA THR A 22 -12.38 -10.80 7.71
C THR A 22 -13.47 -11.62 6.99
N SER A 23 -13.10 -12.67 6.27
CA SER A 23 -14.05 -13.58 5.62
C SER A 23 -14.91 -14.32 6.65
N SER A 24 -16.22 -14.43 6.35
CA SER A 24 -17.17 -15.21 7.14
C SER A 24 -16.86 -16.71 7.15
N GLU A 25 -16.11 -17.20 6.15
CA GLU A 25 -15.77 -18.62 6.00
C GLU A 25 -14.46 -18.94 6.73
N THR A 26 -13.38 -18.22 6.44
CA THR A 26 -12.04 -18.53 6.96
C THR A 26 -11.72 -17.82 8.28
N GLY A 27 -12.30 -16.67 8.54
CA GLY A 27 -12.07 -15.90 9.76
C GLY A 27 -12.35 -16.68 11.05
N PRO A 28 -13.51 -17.37 11.18
CA PRO A 28 -13.80 -18.21 12.34
C PRO A 28 -12.84 -19.38 12.53
N GLU A 29 -12.29 -19.92 11.43
CA GLU A 29 -11.28 -20.99 11.49
C GLU A 29 -9.93 -20.45 12.01
N ILE A 30 -9.48 -19.31 11.49
CA ILE A 30 -8.24 -18.66 11.94
C ILE A 30 -8.35 -18.25 13.41
N ALA A 31 -9.52 -17.80 13.86
CA ALA A 31 -9.76 -17.43 15.26
C ALA A 31 -9.55 -18.60 16.26
N ARG A 32 -9.61 -19.85 15.80
CA ARG A 32 -9.32 -21.05 16.62
C ARG A 32 -7.83 -21.32 16.80
N HIS A 33 -6.99 -20.66 16.00
CA HIS A 33 -5.55 -20.81 16.06
C HIS A 33 -4.93 -19.81 17.03
N ARG A 34 -3.84 -20.24 17.67
CA ARG A 34 -2.98 -19.41 18.52
C ARG A 34 -1.61 -19.34 17.89
N ILE A 35 -1.11 -18.12 17.71
CA ILE A 35 0.27 -17.88 17.27
C ILE A 35 1.13 -17.71 18.52
N HIS A 36 2.23 -18.44 18.57
CA HIS A 36 3.25 -18.29 19.59
C HIS A 36 4.49 -17.68 18.95
N ILE A 37 5.00 -16.63 19.58
CA ILE A 37 6.21 -15.92 19.16
C ILE A 37 7.27 -16.20 20.22
N THR A 38 8.31 -16.90 19.83
CA THR A 38 9.44 -17.29 20.67
C THR A 38 10.74 -16.78 20.05
N GLU A 39 11.86 -16.91 20.77
CA GLU A 39 13.19 -16.59 20.22
C GLU A 39 13.54 -17.44 18.99
N SER A 40 12.99 -18.65 18.91
CA SER A 40 13.14 -19.56 17.76
C SER A 40 12.21 -19.25 16.58
N GLY A 41 11.32 -18.26 16.70
CA GLY A 41 10.43 -17.81 15.63
C GLY A 41 8.95 -17.94 15.94
N PHE A 42 8.17 -18.31 14.92
CA PHE A 42 6.70 -18.33 14.96
C PHE A 42 6.17 -19.75 14.85
N THR A 43 5.26 -20.13 15.75
CA THR A 43 4.54 -21.42 15.67
C THR A 43 3.03 -21.22 15.80
N ILE A 44 2.25 -22.15 15.23
CA ILE A 44 0.79 -22.14 15.29
C ILE A 44 0.31 -23.42 15.98
N THR A 45 -0.67 -23.26 16.87
CA THR A 45 -1.39 -24.37 17.53
C THR A 45 -2.89 -24.13 17.43
N GLN A 46 -3.68 -25.21 17.47
CA GLN A 46 -5.14 -25.12 17.42
C GLN A 46 -5.74 -25.38 18.80
N GLY A 47 -6.55 -24.44 19.33
CA GLY A 47 -7.18 -24.59 20.64
C GLY A 47 -6.24 -24.35 21.84
N ASP A 48 -6.44 -25.10 22.93
CA ASP A 48 -5.70 -24.95 24.19
C ASP A 48 -4.36 -25.72 24.25
N THR A 49 -3.94 -26.35 23.16
CA THR A 49 -2.62 -27.00 23.10
C THR A 49 -1.52 -25.97 23.28
N SER A 50 -0.90 -25.98 24.46
CA SER A 50 0.35 -25.26 24.67
C SER A 50 1.46 -25.95 23.87
N PRO A 51 2.29 -25.21 23.12
CA PRO A 51 3.50 -25.77 22.54
C PRO A 51 4.40 -26.28 23.66
N GLU A 52 5.12 -27.38 23.42
CA GLU A 52 6.04 -28.03 24.38
C GLU A 52 7.24 -27.14 24.82
N SER A 53 7.31 -25.90 24.32
CA SER A 53 8.42 -24.97 24.57
C SER A 53 8.31 -24.32 25.94
N ALA A 54 9.19 -24.74 26.85
CA ALA A 54 9.37 -24.20 28.21
C ALA A 54 10.17 -22.88 28.25
N GLY A 55 9.89 -21.95 27.33
CA GLY A 55 10.58 -20.65 27.21
C GLY A 55 9.64 -19.46 27.36
N ASN A 56 10.23 -18.27 27.59
CA ASN A 56 9.48 -17.01 27.52
C ASN A 56 9.01 -16.77 26.07
N GLY A 57 7.75 -16.39 25.89
CA GLY A 57 7.19 -16.13 24.57
C GLY A 57 5.90 -15.33 24.64
N TYR A 58 5.53 -14.71 23.51
CA TYR A 58 4.27 -13.99 23.37
C TYR A 58 3.23 -14.91 22.76
N ARG A 59 2.00 -14.86 23.29
CA ARG A 59 0.85 -15.56 22.75
C ARG A 59 -0.09 -14.55 22.11
N VAL A 60 -0.38 -14.76 20.82
CA VAL A 60 -1.31 -13.94 20.06
C VAL A 60 -2.56 -14.77 19.77
N THR A 61 -3.72 -14.19 20.06
CA THR A 61 -5.03 -14.76 19.75
C THR A 61 -5.79 -13.78 18.86
N PHE A 62 -6.53 -14.31 17.90
CA PHE A 62 -7.45 -13.52 17.07
C PHE A 62 -8.86 -13.71 17.62
N ASN A 63 -9.12 -13.16 18.81
CA ASN A 63 -10.42 -13.27 19.47
C ASN A 63 -11.49 -12.61 18.57
N ALA A 64 -12.29 -13.45 17.91
CA ALA A 64 -13.32 -13.11 16.91
C ALA A 64 -12.82 -12.40 15.64
N ALA A 65 -12.09 -13.12 14.77
CA ALA A 65 -11.93 -12.83 13.32
C ALA A 65 -11.84 -11.33 12.96
N VAL A 66 -10.94 -10.65 13.68
CA VAL A 66 -10.54 -9.25 13.57
C VAL A 66 -11.68 -8.23 13.46
N HIS A 67 -11.88 -7.47 14.55
CA HIS A 67 -12.52 -6.15 14.49
C HIS A 67 -12.04 -5.43 13.23
N ALA A 68 -12.90 -5.29 12.21
CA ALA A 68 -12.51 -4.92 10.85
C ALA A 68 -11.61 -3.66 10.81
N GLY A 69 -11.75 -2.76 11.78
CA GLY A 69 -10.88 -1.60 11.98
C GLY A 69 -9.39 -1.91 12.17
N LEU A 70 -9.01 -2.95 12.93
CA LEU A 70 -7.59 -3.27 13.16
C LEU A 70 -6.95 -3.90 11.92
N ALA A 71 -7.59 -4.89 11.28
CA ALA A 71 -7.10 -5.46 10.02
C ALA A 71 -7.02 -4.38 8.93
N ARG A 72 -8.00 -3.47 8.89
CA ARG A 72 -8.01 -2.34 7.98
C ARG A 72 -6.83 -1.39 8.23
N SER A 73 -6.47 -1.12 9.48
CA SER A 73 -5.33 -0.24 9.77
C SER A 73 -4.00 -0.78 9.23
N THR A 74 -3.78 -2.09 9.31
CA THR A 74 -2.61 -2.76 8.70
C THR A 74 -2.65 -2.64 7.18
N MET A 75 -3.83 -2.81 6.57
CA MET A 75 -4.03 -2.63 5.14
C MET A 75 -3.73 -1.21 4.68
N ASP A 76 -4.26 -0.21 5.38
CA ASP A 76 -4.06 1.20 5.02
C ASP A 76 -2.58 1.60 5.14
N ALA A 77 -1.87 1.09 6.15
CA ALA A 77 -0.43 1.31 6.30
C ALA A 77 0.37 0.66 5.15
N ALA A 78 0.05 -0.59 4.79
CA ALA A 78 0.69 -1.28 3.68
C ALA A 78 0.38 -0.62 2.33
N TYR A 79 -0.84 -0.12 2.16
CA TYR A 79 -1.28 0.61 0.97
C TYR A 79 -0.53 1.93 0.80
N ALA A 80 -0.47 2.74 1.86
CA ALA A 80 0.27 4.00 1.89
C ALA A 80 1.76 3.78 1.58
N ARG A 81 2.35 2.70 2.13
CA ARG A 81 3.73 2.30 1.83
C ARG A 81 3.90 1.91 0.37
N MET A 82 3.03 1.05 -0.17
CA MET A 82 3.08 0.64 -1.58
C MET A 82 3.09 1.85 -2.51
N LEU A 83 2.17 2.80 -2.33
CA LEU A 83 2.10 4.00 -3.17
C LEU A 83 3.33 4.89 -2.98
N SER A 84 3.77 5.11 -1.74
CA SER A 84 4.91 5.99 -1.45
C SER A 84 6.22 5.45 -2.02
N GLU A 85 6.47 4.16 -1.85
CA GLU A 85 7.66 3.47 -2.36
C GLU A 85 7.63 3.36 -3.89
N SER A 86 6.45 3.16 -4.48
CA SER A 86 6.29 3.15 -5.94
C SER A 86 6.59 4.51 -6.56
N VAL A 87 6.09 5.60 -5.94
CA VAL A 87 6.39 6.97 -6.40
C VAL A 87 7.88 7.27 -6.30
N ALA A 88 8.52 6.90 -5.20
CA ALA A 88 9.96 7.09 -5.02
C ALA A 88 10.76 6.32 -6.07
N ALA A 89 10.52 5.01 -6.23
CA ALA A 89 11.22 4.19 -7.22
C ALA A 89 11.01 4.67 -8.67
N THR A 90 9.81 5.18 -8.98
CA THR A 90 9.49 5.74 -10.30
C THR A 90 10.22 7.05 -10.54
N GLY A 91 10.30 7.92 -9.52
CA GLY A 91 11.09 9.14 -9.57
C GLY A 91 12.58 8.88 -9.74
N ASP A 92 13.14 7.91 -9.00
CA ASP A 92 14.55 7.51 -9.09
C ASP A 92 14.89 7.01 -10.50
N TYR A 93 14.01 6.18 -11.09
CA TYR A 93 14.18 5.68 -12.45
C TYR A 93 14.16 6.81 -13.49
N ALA A 94 13.18 7.72 -13.39
CA ALA A 94 13.07 8.86 -14.30
C ALA A 94 14.26 9.82 -14.17
N ALA A 95 14.78 10.01 -12.95
CA ALA A 95 15.98 10.79 -12.72
C ALA A 95 17.20 10.14 -13.38
N ALA A 96 17.36 8.82 -13.29
CA ALA A 96 18.43 8.09 -13.97
C ALA A 96 18.33 8.19 -15.50
N LYS A 97 17.11 8.28 -16.05
CA LYS A 97 16.83 8.51 -17.48
C LYS A 97 16.84 9.98 -17.90
N GLN A 98 17.07 10.91 -16.97
CA GLN A 98 17.00 12.36 -17.22
C GLN A 98 15.63 12.85 -17.74
N GLU A 99 14.54 12.15 -17.41
CA GLU A 99 13.17 12.45 -17.86
C GLU A 99 12.21 12.79 -16.70
N PHE A 100 12.77 13.06 -15.50
CA PHE A 100 11.96 13.33 -14.30
C PHE A 100 11.04 14.55 -14.47
N LYS A 101 11.46 15.57 -15.22
CA LYS A 101 10.66 16.77 -15.45
C LYS A 101 9.43 16.44 -16.30
N GLU A 102 9.65 15.71 -17.39
CA GLU A 102 8.63 15.25 -18.33
C GLU A 102 7.65 14.31 -17.65
N LEU A 103 8.15 13.40 -16.81
CA LEU A 103 7.36 12.50 -15.98
C LEU A 103 6.50 13.29 -14.98
N ARG A 104 7.09 14.26 -14.27
CA ARG A 104 6.38 15.12 -13.30
C ARG A 104 5.24 15.91 -13.95
N ASP A 105 5.37 16.23 -15.22
CA ASP A 105 4.33 16.90 -16.00
C ASP A 105 3.23 15.93 -16.49
N GLN A 106 3.33 14.63 -16.25
CA GLN A 106 2.25 13.68 -16.55
C GLN A 106 1.21 13.62 -15.43
N ASP A 107 -0.07 13.69 -15.79
CA ASP A 107 -1.16 13.71 -14.81
C ASP A 107 -1.17 12.47 -13.90
N TRP A 108 -0.89 11.29 -14.46
CA TRP A 108 -0.89 10.06 -13.67
C TRP A 108 0.19 10.06 -12.58
N PHE A 109 1.37 10.60 -12.87
CA PHE A 109 2.46 10.64 -11.90
C PHE A 109 2.30 11.81 -10.93
N ALA A 110 1.86 12.98 -11.41
CA ALA A 110 1.51 14.11 -10.55
C ALA A 110 0.41 13.73 -9.54
N PHE A 111 -0.60 12.97 -9.99
CA PHE A 111 -1.65 12.40 -9.14
C PHE A 111 -1.06 11.46 -8.07
N ALA A 112 -0.16 10.55 -8.46
CA ALA A 112 0.51 9.64 -7.52
C ALA A 112 1.36 10.41 -6.49
N MET A 113 2.08 11.45 -6.90
CA MET A 113 2.85 12.30 -5.99
C MET A 113 1.98 13.01 -4.96
N HIS A 114 0.81 13.51 -5.37
CA HIS A 114 -0.12 14.15 -4.43
C HIS A 114 -0.67 13.16 -3.39
N LEU A 115 -0.99 11.94 -3.80
CA LEU A 115 -1.38 10.86 -2.87
C LEU A 115 -0.26 10.53 -1.88
N ARG A 116 0.96 10.32 -2.39
CA ARG A 116 2.15 10.09 -1.56
C ARG A 116 2.36 11.21 -0.55
N ASN A 117 2.18 12.46 -0.97
CA ASN A 117 2.31 13.61 -0.08
C ASN A 117 1.22 13.61 0.99
N ALA A 118 -0.03 13.30 0.63
CA ALA A 118 -1.12 13.22 1.61
C ALA A 118 -0.85 12.14 2.67
N PHE A 119 -0.36 10.95 2.28
CA PHE A 119 0.07 9.92 3.24
C PHE A 119 1.19 10.41 4.16
N SER A 120 2.13 11.20 3.64
CA SER A 120 3.24 11.77 4.43
C SER A 120 2.80 12.91 5.36
N HIS A 121 1.64 13.51 5.12
CA HIS A 121 1.08 14.62 5.88
C HIS A 121 -0.14 14.20 6.70
N ASN A 122 0.04 13.18 7.55
CA ASN A 122 -0.98 12.69 8.48
C ASN A 122 -2.31 12.31 7.79
N ASN A 123 -2.25 11.72 6.60
CA ASN A 123 -3.42 11.40 5.78
C ASN A 123 -4.30 12.63 5.50
N ALA A 124 -3.69 13.78 5.23
CA ALA A 124 -4.39 15.00 4.83
C ALA A 124 -3.76 15.61 3.57
N TRP A 125 -4.59 16.17 2.71
CA TRP A 125 -4.14 16.83 1.50
C TRP A 125 -3.27 18.03 1.81
N ASN A 126 -2.05 18.03 1.30
CA ASN A 126 -1.14 19.16 1.41
C ASN A 126 -0.58 19.49 0.04
N PHE A 127 -0.98 20.66 -0.48
CA PHE A 127 -0.54 21.17 -1.76
C PHE A 127 0.37 22.37 -1.50
N GLY A 128 1.69 22.19 -1.67
CA GLY A 128 2.63 23.30 -1.61
C GLY A 128 2.41 24.30 -2.76
N ASN A 129 3.09 25.46 -2.68
CA ASN A 129 2.92 26.61 -3.57
C ASN A 129 3.21 26.37 -5.07
N LYS A 130 3.73 25.20 -5.48
CA LYS A 130 4.07 24.84 -6.87
C LYS A 130 3.50 23.48 -7.29
N SER A 131 2.25 23.22 -6.90
CA SER A 131 1.53 21.98 -7.20
C SER A 131 0.85 22.06 -8.56
N LYS A 132 1.08 21.06 -9.43
CA LYS A 132 0.29 20.89 -10.65
C LYS A 132 -1.11 20.46 -10.21
N LEU A 133 -2.10 21.35 -10.39
CA LEU A 133 -3.52 21.13 -10.07
C LEU A 133 -4.42 21.89 -11.06
N PRO A 134 -5.63 21.38 -11.36
CA PRO A 134 -6.12 20.06 -10.98
C PRO A 134 -5.35 18.96 -11.72
N VAL A 135 -5.24 17.79 -11.11
CA VAL A 135 -4.74 16.59 -11.82
C VAL A 135 -5.82 15.54 -11.86
N ARG A 136 -5.89 14.84 -12.99
CA ARG A 136 -6.90 13.81 -13.23
C ARG A 136 -6.24 12.50 -13.53
N TRP A 137 -6.72 11.46 -12.89
CA TRP A 137 -6.33 10.10 -13.21
C TRP A 137 -7.60 9.24 -13.25
N ARG A 138 -7.96 8.81 -14.46
CA ARG A 138 -9.24 8.12 -14.73
C ARG A 138 -10.42 8.98 -14.27
N SER A 139 -11.29 8.46 -13.40
CA SER A 139 -12.43 9.16 -12.82
C SER A 139 -12.09 9.99 -11.58
N PHE A 140 -10.84 9.98 -11.10
CA PHE A 140 -10.42 10.68 -9.89
C PHE A 140 -9.83 12.03 -10.25
N THR A 141 -10.25 13.08 -9.53
CA THR A 141 -9.71 14.43 -9.66
C THR A 141 -9.18 14.88 -8.32
N ILE A 142 -7.94 15.38 -8.29
CA ILE A 142 -7.38 16.11 -7.15
C ILE A 142 -7.37 17.59 -7.53
N ASP A 143 -8.03 18.40 -6.73
CA ASP A 143 -8.13 19.85 -6.93
C ASP A 143 -7.58 20.63 -5.73
N ALA A 144 -7.38 21.93 -5.92
CA ALA A 144 -6.83 22.81 -4.89
C ALA A 144 -7.79 23.05 -3.71
N ALA A 145 -9.10 22.88 -3.90
CA ALA A 145 -10.08 23.02 -2.82
C ALA A 145 -10.00 21.87 -1.80
N MET A 146 -9.33 20.77 -2.15
CA MET A 146 -9.09 19.67 -1.23
C MET A 146 -8.01 19.97 -0.17
N ALA A 147 -7.29 21.10 -0.27
CA ALA A 147 -6.20 21.44 0.65
C ALA A 147 -6.63 21.40 2.13
N GLY A 148 -5.87 20.70 2.96
CA GLY A 148 -6.13 20.53 4.40
C GLY A 148 -7.24 19.52 4.72
N LEU A 149 -7.99 19.04 3.73
CA LEU A 149 -9.01 18.01 3.95
C LEU A 149 -8.35 16.65 4.20
N PRO A 150 -8.98 15.78 5.01
CA PRO A 150 -8.52 14.42 5.19
C PRO A 150 -8.58 13.62 3.87
N LEU A 151 -7.58 12.75 3.67
CA LEU A 151 -7.47 11.88 2.51
C LEU A 151 -8.58 10.82 2.47
N ASN A 152 -8.96 10.28 3.64
CA ASN A 152 -9.98 9.22 3.79
C ASN A 152 -9.77 8.08 2.77
N ASP A 153 -10.87 7.51 2.26
CA ASP A 153 -10.88 6.47 1.23
C ASP A 153 -10.91 7.05 -0.19
N PHE A 154 -10.29 8.22 -0.42
CA PHE A 154 -10.36 8.93 -1.71
C PHE A 154 -9.99 8.04 -2.90
N LEU A 155 -8.92 7.24 -2.77
CA LEU A 155 -8.54 6.25 -3.75
C LEU A 155 -8.73 4.84 -3.19
N PRO A 156 -9.71 4.06 -3.69
CA PRO A 156 -9.89 2.67 -3.27
C PRO A 156 -8.63 1.84 -3.54
N TRP A 157 -8.37 0.83 -2.71
CA TRP A 157 -7.19 -0.03 -2.82
C TRP A 157 -6.99 -0.63 -4.23
N TYR A 158 -8.07 -1.11 -4.85
CA TYR A 158 -8.04 -1.62 -6.22
C TYR A 158 -7.49 -0.61 -7.23
N HIS A 159 -7.89 0.65 -7.12
CA HIS A 159 -7.40 1.71 -7.99
C HIS A 159 -5.94 2.05 -7.67
N GLY A 160 -5.52 2.00 -6.41
CA GLY A 160 -4.09 2.18 -6.09
C GLY A 160 -3.20 1.06 -6.61
N LEU A 161 -3.69 -0.19 -6.66
CA LEU A 161 -2.99 -1.30 -7.34
C LEU A 161 -2.80 -1.02 -8.83
N GLN A 162 -3.82 -0.46 -9.48
CA GLN A 162 -3.73 -0.11 -10.90
C GLN A 162 -2.76 1.06 -11.14
N LEU A 163 -2.71 2.04 -10.23
CA LEU A 163 -1.72 3.11 -10.28
C LEU A 163 -0.30 2.58 -10.06
N CYS A 164 -0.13 1.63 -9.13
CA CYS A 164 1.13 0.91 -8.91
C CYS A 164 1.55 0.12 -10.17
N ALA A 165 0.64 -0.62 -10.80
CA ALA A 165 0.93 -1.33 -12.05
C ALA A 165 1.36 -0.39 -13.17
N GLN A 166 0.75 0.79 -13.26
CA GLN A 166 1.15 1.82 -14.22
C GLN A 166 2.58 2.32 -14.00
N MET A 167 2.99 2.50 -12.73
CA MET A 167 4.37 2.80 -12.36
C MET A 167 5.33 1.65 -12.71
N ILE A 168 4.93 0.40 -12.47
CA ILE A 168 5.73 -0.79 -12.83
C ILE A 168 6.05 -0.82 -14.32
N LEU A 169 5.04 -0.70 -15.18
CA LEU A 169 5.23 -0.75 -16.64
C LEU A 169 6.25 0.28 -17.12
N TYR A 170 6.22 1.47 -16.53
CA TYR A 170 7.16 2.53 -16.84
C TYR A 170 8.58 2.22 -16.33
N VAL A 171 8.73 1.78 -15.07
CA VAL A 171 10.04 1.42 -14.50
C VAL A 171 10.64 0.18 -15.17
N GLU A 172 9.81 -0.72 -15.71
CA GLU A 172 10.23 -1.86 -16.54
C GLU A 172 10.75 -1.42 -17.91
N GLY A 173 10.49 -0.17 -18.31
CA GLY A 173 10.78 0.31 -19.65
C GLY A 173 9.84 -0.25 -20.72
N THR A 174 8.74 -0.90 -20.33
CA THR A 174 7.70 -1.38 -21.25
C THR A 174 6.96 -0.21 -21.89
N VAL A 175 6.78 0.87 -21.12
CA VAL A 175 6.21 2.13 -21.61
C VAL A 175 7.11 3.31 -21.25
N ASP A 176 6.97 4.41 -22.00
CA ASP A 176 7.59 5.69 -21.67
C ASP A 176 6.78 6.47 -20.62
N TYR A 177 7.24 7.66 -20.23
CA TYR A 177 6.55 8.49 -19.25
C TYR A 177 5.13 8.88 -19.70
N ARG A 178 4.86 8.92 -21.00
CA ARG A 178 3.54 9.19 -21.61
C ARG A 178 2.64 7.95 -21.64
N GLN A 179 3.10 6.82 -21.11
CA GLN A 179 2.43 5.52 -21.13
C GLN A 179 2.27 4.94 -22.55
N GLN A 180 3.15 5.32 -23.47
CA GLN A 180 3.23 4.74 -24.80
C GLN A 180 4.21 3.58 -24.79
N ARG A 181 3.89 2.46 -25.48
CA ARG A 181 4.80 1.32 -25.57
C ARG A 181 6.13 1.74 -26.19
N VAL A 182 7.22 1.34 -25.53
CA VAL A 182 8.56 1.48 -26.08
C VAL A 182 8.80 0.31 -27.06
N PRO A 183 9.28 0.57 -28.30
CA PRO A 183 9.59 -0.48 -29.28
C PRO A 183 10.66 -1.47 -28.81
#